data_AF-F5LJF9-F1
#
_entry.id   AF-F5LJF9-F1
#
_cell.length_a   1.000
_cell.length_b   1.000
_cell.length_c   1.000
_cell.angle_alpha   90.00
_cell.angle_beta   90.00
_cell.angle_gamma   90.00
#
_symmetry.space_group_name_H-M   'P 1'
#
loop_
_entity.id
_entity.type
_entity.pdbx_description
1 polymer ?
#
loop_
_entity_poly.entity_id
_entity_poly.type
_entity_poly.pdbx_seq_one_letter_code
_entity_poly.pdbx_strand_id
1 'polypeptide(L)'
;MAVKKEQLVKVVNNMPVGGLGIDNQEGKIKILRKPGTSINVSHDDIWHIFNSCKMIQKGHLYIDDKSMRQELGLEDGDTVDVNSLSREELKEVVTAGNIEELKKLFGADLSQGTKEKIVILAREQYKESSIDAKILKLIETETGMPVAQENGEAVSDVNDVKSTKVPLKTK
;
A
#
# COMPACT_ATOMS: atom_id res chain seq x y z
N MET A 1 -36.43 -6.14 -17.38
CA MET A 1 -35.26 -5.85 -16.52
C MET A 1 -34.36 -7.08 -16.55
N ALA A 2 -33.17 -6.97 -17.13
CA ALA A 2 -32.24 -8.10 -17.19
C ALA A 2 -31.73 -8.37 -15.78
N VAL A 3 -31.95 -9.58 -15.27
CA VAL A 3 -31.37 -10.04 -14.01
C VAL A 3 -29.86 -10.05 -14.22
N LYS A 4 -29.16 -9.08 -13.62
CA LYS A 4 -27.69 -9.09 -13.58
C LYS A 4 -27.31 -10.40 -12.90
N LYS A 5 -26.71 -11.31 -13.67
CA LYS A 5 -26.20 -12.58 -13.14
C LYS A 5 -25.17 -12.19 -12.09
N GLU A 6 -25.48 -12.43 -10.81
CA GLU A 6 -24.52 -12.18 -9.73
C GLU A 6 -23.25 -12.96 -10.05
N GLN A 7 -22.15 -12.21 -10.17
CA GLN A 7 -20.86 -12.80 -10.48
C GLN A 7 -20.37 -13.47 -9.21
N LEU A 8 -20.44 -14.80 -9.19
CA LEU A 8 -19.97 -15.58 -8.05
C LEU A 8 -18.44 -15.69 -8.11
N VAL A 9 -17.81 -15.39 -6.98
CA VAL A 9 -16.36 -15.41 -6.79
C VAL A 9 -15.98 -16.66 -6.02
N LYS A 10 -14.93 -17.34 -6.48
CA LYS A 10 -14.42 -18.54 -5.82
C LYS A 10 -13.58 -18.14 -4.60
N VAL A 11 -13.83 -18.78 -3.47
CA VAL A 11 -13.02 -18.66 -2.25
C VAL A 11 -12.52 -20.02 -1.82
N VAL A 12 -11.33 -20.07 -1.24
CA VAL A 12 -10.59 -21.30 -0.91
C VAL A 12 -10.24 -21.29 0.57
N ASN A 13 -10.44 -22.43 1.24
CA ASN A 13 -9.93 -22.64 2.58
C ASN A 13 -8.40 -22.76 2.53
N ASN A 14 -7.72 -21.77 3.10
CA ASN A 14 -6.27 -21.69 3.19
C ASN A 14 -5.75 -22.05 4.59
N MET A 15 -6.60 -22.56 5.48
CA MET A 15 -6.13 -23.08 6.76
C MET A 15 -5.27 -24.33 6.55
N PRO A 16 -4.09 -24.44 7.21
CA PRO A 16 -3.21 -25.61 7.06
C PRO A 16 -3.81 -26.88 7.66
N VAL A 17 -4.66 -26.73 8.68
CA VAL A 17 -5.39 -27.81 9.36
C VAL A 17 -6.76 -27.32 9.81
N GLY A 18 -7.76 -28.20 9.71
CA GLY A 18 -9.12 -27.94 10.18
C GLY A 18 -10.08 -27.44 9.09
N GLY A 19 -11.34 -27.29 9.51
CA GLY A 19 -12.42 -26.80 8.67
C GLY A 19 -12.70 -25.32 8.93
N LEU A 20 -13.06 -24.59 7.88
CA LEU A 20 -13.48 -23.20 7.97
C LEU A 20 -15.01 -23.10 7.83
N GLY A 21 -15.66 -22.52 8.84
CA GLY A 21 -17.08 -22.17 8.77
C GLY A 21 -17.23 -20.77 8.18
N ILE A 22 -17.97 -20.67 7.08
CA ILE A 22 -18.30 -19.41 6.42
C ILE A 22 -19.76 -19.14 6.68
N ASP A 23 -20.07 -17.98 7.24
CA ASP A 23 -21.45 -17.50 7.34
C ASP A 23 -21.73 -16.51 6.20
N ASN A 24 -22.85 -16.73 5.53
CA ASN A 24 -23.30 -15.92 4.39
C ASN A 24 -24.44 -15.01 4.85
N GLN A 25 -24.73 -13.94 4.11
CA GLN A 25 -25.78 -12.97 4.50
C GLN A 25 -27.18 -13.61 4.64
N GLU A 26 -27.43 -14.75 3.97
CA GLU A 26 -28.66 -15.54 4.11
C GLU A 26 -28.74 -16.36 5.42
N GLY A 27 -27.74 -16.27 6.31
CA GLY A 27 -27.64 -17.05 7.55
C GLY A 27 -27.33 -18.54 7.32
N LYS A 28 -26.91 -18.91 6.11
CA LYS A 28 -26.51 -20.28 5.76
C LYS A 28 -25.02 -20.46 6.01
N ILE A 29 -24.70 -21.24 7.05
CA ILE A 29 -23.32 -21.60 7.35
C ILE A 29 -22.85 -22.71 6.40
N LYS A 30 -21.75 -22.48 5.69
CA LYS A 30 -21.08 -23.46 4.84
C LYS A 30 -19.72 -23.82 5.40
N ILE A 31 -19.40 -25.12 5.45
CA ILE A 31 -18.17 -25.61 6.09
C ILE A 31 -17.21 -26.17 5.03
N LEU A 32 -16.06 -25.53 4.90
CA LEU A 32 -14.93 -25.98 4.08
C LEU A 32 -14.01 -26.87 4.92
N ARG A 33 -14.24 -28.19 4.91
CA ARG A 33 -13.63 -29.13 5.88
C ARG A 33 -12.14 -29.41 5.70
N LYS A 34 -11.57 -29.18 4.50
CA LYS A 34 -10.17 -29.51 4.19
C LYS A 34 -9.44 -28.30 3.59
N PRO A 35 -8.13 -28.17 3.83
CA PRO A 35 -7.30 -27.21 3.09
C PRO A 35 -7.48 -27.39 1.58
N GLY A 36 -7.54 -26.28 0.84
CA GLY A 36 -7.72 -26.28 -0.62
C GLY A 36 -9.15 -26.54 -1.10
N THR A 37 -10.11 -26.85 -0.20
CA THR A 37 -11.53 -26.89 -0.59
C THR A 37 -12.03 -25.49 -0.91
N SER A 38 -12.88 -25.38 -1.93
CA SER A 38 -13.35 -24.09 -2.43
C SER A 38 -14.85 -24.03 -2.57
N ILE A 39 -15.40 -22.83 -2.56
CA ILE A 39 -16.80 -22.56 -2.83
C ILE A 39 -16.97 -21.26 -3.59
N ASN A 40 -18.03 -21.17 -4.39
CA ASN A 40 -18.43 -19.94 -5.05
C ASN A 40 -19.42 -19.19 -4.15
N VAL A 41 -19.11 -17.93 -3.87
CA VAL A 41 -19.90 -17.02 -3.02
C VAL A 41 -20.18 -15.73 -3.77
N SER A 42 -21.25 -15.01 -3.41
CA SER A 42 -21.55 -13.72 -4.02
C SER A 42 -20.57 -12.66 -3.54
N HIS A 43 -20.50 -11.55 -4.28
CA HIS A 43 -19.68 -10.39 -3.92
C HIS A 43 -20.06 -9.82 -2.53
N ASP A 44 -21.35 -9.73 -2.27
CA ASP A 44 -21.91 -9.21 -1.01
C ASP A 44 -21.58 -10.13 0.18
N ASP A 45 -21.56 -11.44 -0.03
CA ASP A 45 -21.13 -12.40 0.98
C ASP A 45 -19.63 -12.23 1.30
N ILE A 46 -18.78 -11.98 0.30
CA ILE A 46 -17.35 -11.74 0.54
C ILE A 46 -17.15 -10.48 1.39
N TRP A 47 -17.85 -9.39 1.07
CA TRP A 47 -17.82 -8.16 1.86
C TRP A 47 -18.30 -8.40 3.30
N HIS A 48 -19.34 -9.20 3.49
CA HIS A 48 -19.80 -9.60 4.81
C HIS A 48 -18.72 -10.38 5.57
N ILE A 49 -18.13 -11.40 4.97
CA ILE A 49 -17.07 -12.22 5.57
C ILE A 49 -15.84 -11.37 5.93
N PHE A 50 -15.46 -10.44 5.05
CA PHE A 50 -14.34 -9.53 5.26
C PHE A 50 -14.57 -8.63 6.47
N ASN A 51 -15.74 -8.00 6.57
CA ASN A 51 -16.07 -7.05 7.63
C ASN A 51 -16.41 -7.73 8.97
N SER A 52 -17.15 -8.83 8.95
CA SER A 52 -17.71 -9.45 10.15
C SER A 52 -16.78 -10.49 10.78
N CYS A 53 -16.08 -11.29 9.97
CA CYS A 53 -15.35 -12.46 10.47
C CYS A 53 -13.82 -12.32 10.43
N LYS A 54 -13.28 -11.33 9.69
CA LYS A 54 -11.83 -11.11 9.48
C LYS A 54 -11.05 -12.35 8.98
N MET A 55 -11.74 -13.39 8.49
CA MET A 55 -11.11 -14.65 8.06
C MET A 55 -10.22 -14.46 6.83
N ILE A 56 -10.62 -13.53 5.96
CA ILE A 56 -9.86 -13.11 4.78
C ILE A 56 -8.58 -12.36 5.21
N GLN A 57 -8.70 -11.38 6.12
CA GLN A 57 -7.57 -10.61 6.64
C GLN A 57 -6.53 -11.50 7.38
N LYS A 58 -7.00 -12.55 8.05
CA LYS A 58 -6.13 -13.55 8.71
C LYS A 58 -5.51 -14.56 7.73
N GLY A 59 -5.83 -14.48 6.44
CA GLY A 59 -5.33 -15.41 5.41
C GLY A 59 -5.89 -16.83 5.51
N HIS A 60 -6.96 -17.06 6.29
CA HIS A 60 -7.60 -18.37 6.42
C HIS A 60 -8.54 -18.67 5.26
N LEU A 61 -9.11 -17.61 4.66
CA LEU A 61 -9.90 -17.69 3.44
C LEU A 61 -9.18 -16.92 2.34
N TYR A 62 -8.80 -17.62 1.28
CA TYR A 62 -8.21 -17.01 0.09
C TYR A 62 -9.30 -16.73 -0.95
N ILE A 63 -9.34 -15.51 -1.49
CA ILE A 63 -10.25 -15.15 -2.57
C ILE A 63 -9.54 -15.47 -3.88
N ASP A 64 -10.09 -16.34 -4.72
CA ASP A 64 -9.54 -16.74 -6.02
C ASP A 64 -10.09 -15.82 -7.14
N ASP A 65 -10.04 -14.51 -6.90
CA ASP A 65 -10.37 -13.44 -7.84
C ASP A 65 -9.48 -12.22 -7.53
N LYS A 66 -8.69 -11.81 -8.52
CA LYS A 66 -7.70 -10.73 -8.34
C LYS A 66 -8.35 -9.37 -8.18
N SER A 67 -9.37 -9.07 -8.97
CA SER A 67 -10.08 -7.79 -8.92
C SER A 67 -10.72 -7.56 -7.55
N MET A 68 -11.32 -8.61 -6.97
CA MET A 68 -11.90 -8.55 -5.64
C MET A 68 -10.84 -8.41 -4.54
N ARG A 69 -9.69 -9.08 -4.66
CA ARG A 69 -8.57 -8.88 -3.71
C ARG A 69 -8.04 -7.44 -3.76
N GLN A 70 -7.98 -6.84 -4.94
CA GLN A 70 -7.57 -5.44 -5.11
C GLN A 70 -8.61 -4.47 -4.53
N GLU A 71 -9.90 -4.70 -4.80
CA GLU A 71 -11.00 -3.89 -4.25
C GLU A 71 -11.00 -3.90 -2.70
N LEU A 72 -10.69 -5.05 -2.10
CA LEU A 72 -10.58 -5.21 -0.65
C LEU A 72 -9.23 -4.75 -0.06
N GLY A 73 -8.31 -4.26 -0.89
CA GLY A 73 -6.98 -3.82 -0.47
C GLY A 73 -6.09 -4.95 0.06
N LEU A 74 -6.32 -6.19 -0.38
CA LEU A 74 -5.55 -7.39 0.01
C LEU A 74 -4.36 -7.66 -0.92
N GLU A 75 -4.40 -7.09 -2.12
CA GLU A 75 -3.36 -7.18 -3.13
C GLU A 75 -3.26 -5.80 -3.78
N ASP A 76 -2.05 -5.30 -4.00
CA ASP A 76 -1.88 -4.06 -4.74
C ASP A 76 -2.43 -4.23 -6.16
N GLY A 77 -3.16 -3.22 -6.61
CA GLY A 77 -3.59 -3.11 -7.98
C GLY A 77 -2.40 -3.21 -8.94
N ASP A 78 -2.29 -4.28 -9.74
CA ASP A 78 -1.55 -4.25 -11.01
C ASP A 78 -2.28 -3.35 -12.03
N THR A 79 -2.77 -2.18 -11.60
CA THR A 79 -2.82 -1.04 -12.49
C THR A 79 -1.37 -0.69 -12.76
N VAL A 80 -0.84 -1.16 -13.90
CA VAL A 80 0.30 -0.51 -14.54
C VAL A 80 -0.16 0.91 -14.81
N ASP A 81 0.09 1.78 -13.85
CA ASP A 81 0.03 3.19 -14.07
C ASP A 81 1.06 3.45 -15.17
N VAL A 82 0.58 3.86 -16.35
CA VAL A 82 1.42 4.08 -17.54
C VAL A 82 2.46 5.17 -17.26
N ASN A 83 2.22 5.98 -16.21
CA ASN A 83 3.12 6.98 -15.69
C ASN A 83 3.76 6.56 -14.34
N SER A 84 3.73 5.26 -14.01
CA SER A 84 4.50 4.69 -12.90
C SER A 84 5.83 4.18 -13.36
N LEU A 85 6.85 4.53 -12.59
CA LEU A 85 8.19 3.94 -12.72
C LEU A 85 8.21 2.61 -11.96
N SER A 86 8.95 1.64 -12.49
CA SER A 86 9.22 0.38 -11.79
C SER A 86 10.01 0.61 -10.50
N ARG A 87 9.98 -0.35 -9.57
CA ARG A 87 10.68 -0.20 -8.28
C ARG A 87 12.18 0.00 -8.47
N GLU A 88 12.75 -0.64 -9.48
CA GLU A 88 14.15 -0.54 -9.85
C GLU A 88 14.49 0.86 -10.40
N GLU A 89 13.68 1.39 -11.32
CA GLU A 89 13.83 2.75 -11.85
C GLU A 89 13.65 3.82 -10.76
N LEU A 90 12.66 3.63 -9.87
CA LEU A 90 12.44 4.49 -8.72
C LEU A 90 13.65 4.49 -7.78
N LYS A 91 14.26 3.32 -7.57
CA LYS A 91 15.45 3.17 -6.74
C LYS A 91 16.61 3.99 -7.31
N GLU A 92 16.85 3.87 -8.62
CA GLU A 92 17.89 4.63 -9.33
C GLU A 92 17.67 6.13 -9.19
N VAL A 93 16.47 6.62 -9.45
CA VAL A 93 16.11 8.04 -9.30
C VAL A 93 16.40 8.57 -7.90
N VAL A 94 16.08 7.78 -6.87
CA VAL A 94 16.27 8.16 -5.46
C VAL A 94 17.75 8.13 -5.07
N THR A 95 18.53 7.15 -5.55
CA THR A 95 19.98 7.05 -5.26
C THR A 95 20.85 8.02 -6.06
N ALA A 96 20.52 8.26 -7.32
CA ALA A 96 21.38 8.95 -8.28
C ALA A 96 20.93 10.39 -8.57
N GLY A 97 19.67 10.71 -8.26
CA GLY A 97 19.06 12.00 -8.59
C GLY A 97 19.63 13.14 -7.75
N ASN A 98 20.06 14.21 -8.42
CA ASN A 98 20.29 15.48 -7.76
C ASN A 98 18.95 16.23 -7.54
N ILE A 99 18.97 17.30 -6.75
CA ILE A 99 17.77 18.10 -6.41
C ILE A 99 17.07 18.63 -7.68
N GLU A 100 17.81 18.98 -8.74
CA GLU A 100 17.23 19.54 -9.96
C GLU A 100 16.54 18.47 -10.82
N GLU A 101 17.08 17.26 -10.88
CA GLU A 101 16.50 16.12 -11.60
C GLU A 101 15.23 15.63 -10.91
N LEU A 102 15.24 15.53 -9.57
CA LEU A 102 14.05 15.17 -8.81
C LEU A 102 12.92 16.19 -9.03
N LYS A 103 13.21 17.50 -9.03
CA LYS A 103 12.22 18.53 -9.34
C LYS A 103 11.61 18.37 -10.73
N LYS A 104 12.42 18.05 -11.74
CA LYS A 104 11.92 17.78 -13.10
C LYS A 104 11.04 16.54 -13.15
N LEU A 105 11.39 15.51 -12.37
CA LEU A 105 10.62 14.27 -12.27
C LEU A 105 9.26 14.49 -11.59
N PHE A 106 9.20 15.27 -10.51
CA PHE A 106 7.94 15.67 -9.87
C PHE A 106 7.09 16.60 -10.75
N GLY A 107 7.73 17.38 -11.62
CA GLY A 107 7.08 18.19 -12.65
C GLY A 107 6.62 17.41 -13.88
N ALA A 108 7.01 16.13 -14.02
CA ALA A 108 6.46 15.23 -15.03
C ALA A 108 5.08 14.71 -14.61
N ASP A 109 4.30 14.22 -15.57
CA ASP A 109 2.94 13.70 -15.37
C ASP A 109 2.92 12.32 -14.68
N LEU A 110 3.65 12.18 -13.57
CA LEU A 110 3.65 10.98 -12.73
C LEU A 110 2.37 10.92 -11.89
N SER A 111 1.82 9.72 -11.70
CA SER A 111 0.68 9.56 -10.80
C SER A 111 1.06 9.87 -9.35
N GLN A 112 0.05 10.20 -8.56
CA GLN A 112 0.21 10.43 -7.13
C GLN A 112 0.73 9.18 -6.40
N GLY A 113 0.26 7.98 -6.77
CA GLY A 113 0.74 6.73 -6.17
C GLY A 113 2.23 6.48 -6.44
N THR A 114 2.73 6.87 -7.61
CA THR A 114 4.16 6.79 -7.94
C THR A 114 4.98 7.80 -7.14
N LYS A 115 4.47 9.02 -6.98
CA LYS A 115 5.09 10.07 -6.15
C LYS A 115 5.18 9.66 -4.68
N GLU A 116 4.14 9.03 -4.14
CA GLU A 116 4.14 8.48 -2.78
C GLU A 116 5.15 7.33 -2.61
N LYS A 117 5.25 6.43 -3.59
CA LYS A 117 6.25 5.35 -3.61
C LYS A 117 7.69 5.89 -3.62
N ILE A 118 7.96 6.98 -4.33
CA ILE A 118 9.25 7.67 -4.28
C ILE A 118 9.58 8.09 -2.85
N VAL A 119 8.63 8.71 -2.14
CA VAL A 119 8.85 9.19 -0.76
C VAL A 119 9.14 8.03 0.19
N ILE A 120 8.40 6.93 0.07
CA ILE A 120 8.59 5.74 0.91
C ILE A 120 9.98 5.13 0.66
N LEU A 121 10.36 4.92 -0.60
CA LEU A 121 11.67 4.39 -0.96
C LEU A 121 12.81 5.34 -0.54
N ALA A 122 12.62 6.64 -0.67
CA ALA A 122 13.58 7.65 -0.21
C ALA A 122 13.78 7.61 1.31
N ARG A 123 12.74 7.33 2.09
CA ARG A 123 12.86 7.16 3.55
C ARG A 123 13.61 5.88 3.94
N GLU A 124 13.28 4.77 3.30
CA GLU A 124 14.00 3.50 3.51
C GLU A 124 15.48 3.69 3.22
N GLN A 125 15.79 4.30 2.07
CA GLN A 125 17.17 4.59 1.71
C GLN A 125 17.81 5.66 2.59
N TYR A 126 17.13 6.71 3.04
CA TYR A 126 17.72 7.70 3.94
C TYR A 126 18.14 7.08 5.28
N LYS A 127 17.36 6.10 5.77
CA LYS A 127 17.70 5.35 6.99
C LYS A 127 18.87 4.39 6.79
N GLU A 128 18.95 3.77 5.62
CA GLU A 128 19.92 2.71 5.32
C GLU A 128 21.17 3.19 4.57
N SER A 129 21.14 4.37 3.95
CA SER A 129 22.13 4.89 3.00
C SER A 129 22.11 6.44 2.88
N SER A 130 23.14 7.03 2.25
CA SER A 130 23.47 8.46 2.34
C SER A 130 22.66 9.39 1.42
N ILE A 131 21.33 9.35 1.47
CA ILE A 131 20.54 10.42 0.83
C ILE A 131 20.70 11.70 1.66
N ASP A 132 20.86 12.87 1.01
CA ASP A 132 20.95 14.16 1.72
C ASP A 132 19.59 14.51 2.34
N ALA A 133 19.57 14.92 3.61
CA ALA A 133 18.38 15.35 4.34
C ALA A 133 17.59 16.42 3.58
N LYS A 134 18.30 17.27 2.82
CA LYS A 134 17.70 18.32 1.99
C LYS A 134 16.90 17.75 0.81
N ILE A 135 17.36 16.64 0.24
CA ILE A 135 16.68 15.95 -0.86
C ILE A 135 15.37 15.35 -0.35
N LEU A 136 15.43 14.60 0.76
CA LEU A 136 14.26 13.99 1.37
C LEU A 136 13.20 15.04 1.75
N LYS A 137 13.64 16.13 2.38
CA LYS A 137 12.77 17.25 2.75
C LYS A 137 12.06 17.88 1.55
N LEU A 138 12.76 18.03 0.43
CA LEU A 138 12.17 18.57 -0.80
C LEU A 138 11.05 17.64 -1.29
N ILE A 139 11.36 16.35 -1.41
CA ILE A 139 10.42 15.32 -1.87
C ILE A 139 9.16 15.31 -1.01
N GLU A 140 9.30 15.30 0.31
CA GLU A 140 8.17 15.27 1.25
C GLU A 140 7.33 16.55 1.20
N THR A 141 7.96 17.72 0.99
CA THR A 141 7.25 19.00 0.87
C THR A 141 6.41 19.05 -0.40
N GLU A 142 6.92 18.54 -1.53
CA GLU A 142 6.21 18.53 -2.82
C GLU A 142 5.02 17.54 -2.82
N THR A 143 5.09 16.47 -2.03
CA THR A 143 3.98 15.49 -1.90
C THR A 143 3.04 15.79 -0.72
N GLY A 144 3.31 16.83 0.07
CA GLY A 144 2.54 17.16 1.27
C GLY A 144 2.69 16.14 2.40
N MET A 145 3.73 15.31 2.37
CA MET A 145 4.03 14.31 3.39
C MET A 145 4.85 14.92 4.55
N PRO A 146 4.77 14.35 5.77
CA PRO A 146 5.52 14.88 6.92
C PRO A 146 7.02 14.85 6.65
N VAL A 147 7.71 15.94 6.97
CA VAL A 147 9.14 16.12 6.70
C VAL A 147 9.99 15.31 7.70
N ALA A 148 11.10 14.71 7.28
CA ALA A 148 12.05 14.04 8.15
C ALA A 148 13.13 14.99 8.71
N GLN A 149 13.58 14.72 9.93
CA GLN A 149 14.74 15.34 10.57
C GLN A 149 16.06 14.79 9.98
N GLU A 150 17.19 15.45 10.26
CA GLU A 150 18.52 14.99 9.82
C GLU A 150 18.89 13.58 10.34
N ASN A 151 18.24 13.09 11.39
CA ASN A 151 18.39 11.73 11.92
C ASN A 151 17.40 10.71 11.30
N GLY A 152 16.51 11.13 10.40
CA GLY A 152 15.54 10.27 9.72
C GLY A 152 14.22 10.07 10.47
N GLU A 153 13.97 10.82 11.53
CA GLU A 153 12.71 10.82 12.28
C GLU A 153 11.68 11.75 11.64
N ALA A 154 10.41 11.33 11.56
CA ALA A 154 9.35 12.15 11.00
C ALA A 154 8.98 13.32 11.94
N VAL A 155 8.84 14.52 11.39
CA VAL A 155 8.37 15.72 12.10
C VAL A 155 6.84 15.72 12.06
N SER A 156 6.23 15.71 13.25
CA SER A 156 4.76 15.69 13.41
C SER A 156 4.09 17.02 13.06
N ASP A 157 4.82 18.14 13.09
CA ASP A 157 4.28 19.48 12.86
C ASP A 157 5.17 20.31 11.92
N VAL A 158 4.64 20.63 10.74
CA VAL A 158 5.33 21.41 9.69
C VAL A 158 5.59 22.87 10.13
N ASN A 159 4.92 23.33 11.18
CA ASN A 159 5.04 24.69 11.72
C ASN A 159 6.30 24.92 12.59
N ASP A 160 6.99 23.87 13.05
CA ASP A 160 8.15 24.02 13.94
C ASP A 160 9.51 24.16 13.23
N VAL A 161 9.54 24.10 11.89
CA VAL A 161 10.79 24.09 11.11
C VAL A 161 11.47 25.48 11.00
N LYS A 162 10.95 26.52 11.68
CA LYS A 162 11.56 27.86 11.69
C LYS A 162 12.59 28.11 12.79
N SER A 163 12.84 27.18 13.71
CA SER A 163 13.78 27.41 14.83
C SER A 163 14.83 26.32 15.00
N THR A 164 15.70 26.16 14.01
CA THR A 164 17.02 25.54 14.24
C THR A 164 18.12 26.45 13.70
N LYS A 165 18.20 27.66 14.28
CA LYS A 165 19.51 28.31 14.40
C LYS A 165 20.26 27.55 15.49
N VAL A 166 21.03 26.54 15.08
CA VAL A 166 22.06 25.93 15.94
C VAL A 166 23.00 27.06 16.37
N PRO A 167 23.15 27.37 17.67
CA PRO A 167 24.23 28.23 18.09
C PRO A 167 25.52 27.42 17.94
N LEU A 168 26.34 27.80 16.96
CA LEU A 168 27.75 27.43 16.91
C LEU A 168 28.39 27.84 18.24
N LYS A 169 28.60 26.88 19.15
CA LYS A 169 29.62 27.03 20.19
C LYS A 169 30.98 26.75 19.54
N THR A 170 31.61 27.81 19.08
CA THR A 170 33.05 27.87 18.84
C THR A 170 33.79 27.75 20.17
N LYS A 171 34.69 26.77 20.24
CA LYS A 171 35.88 26.60 21.11
C LYS A 171 35.74 26.88 22.59
#